data_AF-A0A0H1R1B2-F1
#
_entry.id   AF-A0A0H1R1B2-F1
#
_cell.length_a   1.000
_cell.length_b   1.000
_cell.length_c   1.000
_cell.angle_alpha   90.00
_cell.angle_beta   90.00
_cell.angle_gamma   90.00
#
_symmetry.space_group_name_H-M   'P 1'
#
loop_
_entity.id
_entity.type
_entity.pdbx_description
1 polymer ?
#
loop_
_entity_poly.entity_id
_entity_poly.type
_entity_poly.pdbx_seq_one_letter_code
_entity_poly.pdbx_strand_id
1 'polypeptide(L)'
;MQFHYLLASLVLLLAVYPYVSAGPTGPAALKVLSSFVLITGVYAVSNRRRQVVIAVLLAVPAFGLGWLHIITGDPALGSAESVFTLLFYAFTALVGLSRVLGTRRITTDTIYGAVSVYLLMGLTWATAYNLVEGITPGSFSAESGAGFTFPAFIYFSFVTLATLGYGDITPVTDQARSLALLETVSGTLYIAVLIARLVATAGWRTDATDE
;
A
#
# COMPACT_ATOMS: atom_id res chain seq x y z
N MET A 1 -17.28 -8.39 -5.96
CA MET A 1 -17.80 -7.08 -5.57
C MET A 1 -17.07 -6.46 -4.37
N GLN A 2 -16.09 -7.12 -3.74
CA GLN A 2 -15.47 -6.54 -2.53
C GLN A 2 -14.28 -5.62 -2.87
N PHE A 3 -13.59 -5.90 -3.97
CA PHE A 3 -12.38 -5.18 -4.37
C PHE A 3 -12.65 -3.80 -4.98
N HIS A 4 -13.86 -3.53 -5.49
CA HIS A 4 -14.15 -2.21 -6.06
C HIS A 4 -14.19 -1.10 -4.99
N TYR A 5 -14.64 -1.40 -3.77
CA TYR A 5 -14.64 -0.45 -2.66
C TYR A 5 -13.22 -0.15 -2.18
N LEU A 6 -12.36 -1.18 -2.12
CA LEU A 6 -10.94 -1.02 -1.79
C LEU A 6 -10.24 -0.17 -2.85
N LEU A 7 -10.42 -0.49 -4.14
CA LEU A 7 -9.86 0.27 -5.24
C LEU A 7 -10.30 1.74 -5.20
N ALA A 8 -11.60 1.99 -5.02
CA ALA A 8 -12.13 3.35 -4.93
C ALA A 8 -11.49 4.13 -3.77
N SER A 9 -11.33 3.50 -2.60
CA SER A 9 -10.66 4.14 -1.46
C SER A 9 -9.18 4.45 -1.71
N LEU A 10 -8.45 3.56 -2.41
CA LEU A 10 -7.04 3.76 -2.73
C LEU A 10 -6.82 4.84 -3.80
N VAL A 11 -7.66 4.84 -4.84
CA VAL A 11 -7.63 5.87 -5.87
C VAL A 11 -7.99 7.23 -5.29
N LEU A 12 -9.02 7.28 -4.43
CA LEU A 12 -9.38 8.51 -3.73
C LEU A 12 -8.20 9.00 -2.87
N LEU A 13 -7.50 8.10 -2.18
CA LEU A 13 -6.32 8.44 -1.39
C LEU A 13 -5.20 9.05 -2.22
N LEU A 14 -4.89 8.47 -3.38
CA LEU A 14 -3.90 9.00 -4.31
C LEU A 14 -4.33 10.32 -4.96
N ALA A 15 -5.62 10.48 -5.28
CA ALA A 15 -6.13 11.68 -5.95
C ALA A 15 -6.28 12.87 -4.99
N VAL A 16 -6.60 12.62 -3.73
CA VAL A 16 -6.83 13.64 -2.70
C VAL A 16 -5.51 14.07 -2.03
N TYR A 17 -4.50 13.21 -2.07
CA TYR A 17 -3.14 13.45 -1.57
C TYR A 17 -2.56 14.86 -1.84
N PRO A 18 -2.52 15.38 -3.10
CA PRO A 18 -1.83 16.64 -3.38
C PRO A 18 -2.63 17.87 -2.92
N TYR A 19 -3.94 17.73 -2.72
CA TYR A 19 -4.82 18.83 -2.31
C TYR A 19 -4.90 18.99 -0.79
N VAL A 20 -4.56 17.94 -0.05
CA VAL A 20 -4.71 17.88 1.41
C VAL A 20 -3.43 18.29 2.15
N SER A 21 -2.27 18.29 1.50
CA SER A 21 -1.00 18.76 2.08
C SER A 21 -0.90 20.28 2.25
N ALA A 22 -1.76 21.07 1.60
CA ALA A 22 -1.74 22.54 1.66
C ALA A 22 -2.58 23.15 2.80
N GLY A 23 -3.34 22.34 3.57
CA GLY A 23 -4.29 22.83 4.58
C GLY A 23 -3.99 22.38 6.02
N PRO A 24 -4.40 23.15 7.06
CA PRO A 24 -4.23 22.77 8.47
C PRO A 24 -4.99 21.48 8.87
N THR A 25 -5.98 21.06 8.08
CA THR A 25 -6.74 19.81 8.26
C THR A 25 -6.09 18.60 7.59
N GLY A 26 -4.91 18.77 6.97
CA GLY A 26 -4.25 17.77 6.16
C GLY A 26 -4.00 16.42 6.84
N PRO A 27 -3.35 16.41 8.02
CA PRO A 27 -3.06 15.17 8.75
C PRO A 27 -4.31 14.41 9.18
N ALA A 28 -5.36 15.12 9.61
CA ALA A 28 -6.62 14.51 10.03
C ALA A 28 -7.38 13.88 8.85
N ALA A 29 -7.43 14.56 7.71
CA ALA A 29 -8.06 14.04 6.50
C ALA A 29 -7.34 12.77 5.98
N LEU A 30 -6.00 12.78 5.97
CA LEU A 30 -5.22 11.58 5.61
C LEU A 30 -5.48 10.42 6.56
N LYS A 31 -5.55 10.67 7.88
CA LYS A 31 -5.87 9.62 8.86
C LYS A 31 -7.26 9.03 8.71
N VAL A 32 -8.27 9.85 8.42
CA VAL A 32 -9.61 9.38 8.09
C VAL A 32 -9.57 8.51 6.83
N LEU A 33 -8.84 8.93 5.81
CA LEU A 33 -8.73 8.21 4.55
C LEU A 33 -7.99 6.87 4.69
N SER A 34 -6.89 6.84 5.44
CA SER A 34 -6.19 5.60 5.80
C SER A 34 -7.09 4.65 6.62
N SER A 35 -7.94 5.19 7.49
CA SER A 35 -8.91 4.38 8.24
C SER A 35 -9.91 3.69 7.31
N PHE A 36 -10.37 4.37 6.25
CA PHE A 36 -11.20 3.73 5.23
C PHE A 36 -10.47 2.57 4.54
N VAL A 37 -9.17 2.73 4.24
CA VAL A 37 -8.35 1.65 3.64
C VAL A 37 -8.22 0.45 4.60
N LEU A 38 -8.10 0.68 5.91
CA LEU A 38 -8.09 -0.42 6.90
C LEU A 38 -9.42 -1.19 6.86
N ILE A 39 -10.55 -0.47 6.89
CA ILE A 39 -11.90 -1.08 6.91
C ILE A 39 -12.15 -1.86 5.61
N THR A 40 -11.87 -1.25 4.46
CA THR A 40 -12.04 -1.92 3.16
C THR A 40 -11.04 -3.05 2.96
N GLY A 41 -9.84 -2.96 3.53
CA GLY A 41 -8.84 -4.03 3.55
C GLY A 41 -9.30 -5.26 4.32
N VAL A 42 -9.88 -5.09 5.52
CA VAL A 42 -10.49 -6.18 6.29
C VAL A 42 -11.63 -6.83 5.50
N TYR A 43 -12.47 -6.01 4.86
CA TYR A 43 -13.56 -6.51 4.02
C TYR A 43 -13.03 -7.29 2.80
N ALA A 44 -11.94 -6.84 2.18
CA ALA A 44 -11.30 -7.51 1.06
C ALA A 44 -10.76 -8.90 1.45
N VAL A 45 -10.39 -9.13 2.73
CA VAL A 45 -9.93 -10.46 3.20
C VAL A 45 -11.04 -11.33 3.83
N SER A 46 -12.32 -10.97 3.65
CA SER A 46 -13.44 -11.60 4.36
C SER A 46 -13.79 -13.06 4.02
N ASN A 47 -13.24 -13.67 2.96
CA ASN A 47 -13.57 -15.04 2.56
C ASN A 47 -13.24 -16.16 3.57
N ARG A 48 -12.28 -15.97 4.49
CA ARG A 48 -11.93 -16.98 5.50
C ARG A 48 -11.93 -16.38 6.89
N ARG A 49 -12.67 -17.00 7.82
CA ARG A 49 -12.78 -16.55 9.22
C ARG A 49 -11.41 -16.34 9.88
N ARG A 50 -10.43 -17.21 9.62
CA ARG A 50 -9.04 -17.06 10.11
C ARG A 50 -8.35 -15.80 9.59
N GLN A 51 -8.55 -15.45 8.32
CA GLN A 51 -7.93 -14.26 7.70
C GLN A 51 -8.55 -12.97 8.24
N VAL A 52 -9.86 -12.97 8.47
CA VAL A 52 -10.57 -11.84 9.10
C VAL A 52 -10.07 -11.60 10.51
N VAL A 53 -9.96 -12.66 11.33
CA VAL A 53 -9.48 -12.53 12.72
C VAL A 53 -8.08 -11.92 12.75
N ILE A 54 -7.15 -12.39 11.90
CA ILE A 54 -5.79 -11.84 11.83
C ILE A 54 -5.82 -10.37 11.38
N ALA A 55 -6.59 -10.05 10.34
CA ALA A 55 -6.69 -8.70 9.81
C ALA A 55 -7.28 -7.72 10.84
N VAL A 56 -8.32 -8.12 11.57
CA VAL A 56 -8.91 -7.32 12.65
C VAL A 56 -7.93 -7.14 13.80
N LEU A 57 -7.20 -8.20 14.18
CA LEU A 57 -6.20 -8.14 15.24
C LEU A 57 -5.03 -7.20 14.92
N LEU A 58 -4.72 -6.99 13.63
CA LEU A 58 -3.74 -6.00 13.17
C LEU A 58 -4.34 -4.60 12.99
N ALA A 59 -5.57 -4.50 12.46
CA ALA A 59 -6.23 -3.24 12.16
C ALA A 59 -6.68 -2.46 13.41
N VAL A 60 -7.14 -3.16 14.46
CA VAL A 60 -7.62 -2.51 15.68
C VAL A 60 -6.51 -1.75 16.41
N PRO A 61 -5.32 -2.33 16.65
CA PRO A 61 -4.19 -1.59 17.20
C PRO A 61 -3.72 -0.46 16.28
N ALA A 62 -3.63 -0.69 14.96
CA ALA A 62 -3.24 0.34 14.00
C ALA A 62 -4.17 1.57 14.07
N PHE A 63 -5.48 1.33 14.11
CA PHE A 63 -6.47 2.40 14.26
C PHE A 63 -6.37 3.09 15.62
N GLY A 64 -6.36 2.32 16.71
CA GLY A 64 -6.33 2.86 18.08
C GLY A 64 -5.08 3.69 18.37
N LEU A 65 -3.90 3.17 18.02
CA LEU A 65 -2.63 3.88 18.18
C LEU A 65 -2.55 5.11 17.29
N GLY A 66 -3.10 5.04 16.07
CA GLY A 66 -3.09 6.17 15.13
C GLY A 66 -3.91 7.35 15.61
N TRP A 67 -5.09 7.11 16.18
CA TRP A 67 -5.90 8.17 16.81
C TRP A 67 -5.27 8.68 18.10
N LEU A 68 -4.69 7.78 18.91
CA LEU A 68 -4.03 8.18 20.14
C LEU A 68 -2.80 9.06 19.88
N HIS A 69 -2.02 8.77 18.83
CA HIS A 69 -0.88 9.58 18.41
C HIS A 69 -1.31 11.00 18.00
N ILE A 70 -2.44 11.18 17.30
CA ILE A 70 -2.97 12.52 16.97
C ILE A 70 -3.28 13.33 18.22
N ILE A 71 -3.79 12.69 19.27
CA ILE A 71 -4.22 13.36 20.51
C ILE A 71 -3.04 13.63 21.44
N THR A 72 -2.10 12.69 21.55
CA THR A 72 -1.00 12.73 22.52
C THR A 72 0.29 13.33 21.97
N GLY A 73 0.52 13.23 20.65
CA GLY A 73 1.75 13.65 20.00
C GLY A 73 2.99 12.82 20.35
N ASP A 74 2.83 11.67 21.03
CA ASP A 74 3.97 10.85 21.47
C ASP A 74 4.62 10.13 20.27
N PRO A 75 5.93 10.34 20.02
CA PRO A 75 6.66 9.67 18.95
C PRO A 75 6.64 8.13 19.05
N ALA A 76 6.65 7.57 20.26
CA ALA A 76 6.69 6.12 20.46
C ALA A 76 5.38 5.44 19.98
N LEU A 77 4.25 6.13 20.12
CA LEU A 77 2.96 5.66 19.60
C LEU A 77 2.92 5.69 18.07
N GLY A 78 3.59 6.67 17.45
CA GLY A 78 3.71 6.75 15.99
C GLY A 78 4.49 5.56 15.42
N SER A 79 5.63 5.20 16.02
CA SER A 79 6.40 4.04 15.58
C SER A 79 5.63 2.73 15.76
N ALA A 80 4.95 2.56 16.90
CA ALA A 80 4.12 1.38 17.15
C ALA A 80 2.97 1.27 16.14
N GLU A 81 2.29 2.39 15.85
CA GLU A 81 1.24 2.43 14.83
C GLU A 81 1.77 2.04 13.45
N SER A 82 2.88 2.63 13.01
CA SER A 82 3.49 2.32 11.71
C SER A 82 3.82 0.83 11.58
N VAL A 83 4.27 0.17 12.65
CA VAL A 83 4.51 -1.28 12.65
C VAL A 83 3.22 -2.08 12.42
N PHE A 84 2.14 -1.78 13.16
CA PHE A 84 0.87 -2.48 12.99
C PHE A 84 0.24 -2.21 11.61
N THR A 85 0.29 -0.97 11.14
CA THR A 85 -0.20 -0.57 9.81
C THR A 85 0.60 -1.28 8.70
N LEU A 86 1.92 -1.35 8.82
CA LEU A 86 2.80 -2.06 7.88
C LEU A 86 2.45 -3.55 7.81
N LEU A 87 2.32 -4.21 8.97
CA LEU A 87 1.95 -5.63 9.04
C LEU A 87 0.56 -5.88 8.44
N PHE A 88 -0.40 -4.98 8.70
CA PHE A 88 -1.74 -5.08 8.14
C PHE A 88 -1.74 -4.94 6.61
N TYR A 89 -1.06 -3.94 6.05
CA TYR A 89 -0.99 -3.74 4.60
C TYR A 89 -0.25 -4.88 3.92
N ALA A 90 0.89 -5.32 4.46
CA ALA A 90 1.62 -6.47 3.93
C ALA A 90 0.77 -7.75 3.96
N PHE A 91 0.09 -8.04 5.06
CA PHE A 91 -0.80 -9.19 5.17
C PHE A 91 -1.94 -9.14 4.15
N THR A 92 -2.59 -7.98 4.02
CA THR A 92 -3.70 -7.76 3.09
C THR A 92 -3.24 -7.90 1.64
N ALA A 93 -2.07 -7.35 1.30
CA ALA A 93 -1.46 -7.47 -0.02
C ALA A 93 -1.14 -8.93 -0.37
N LEU A 94 -0.53 -9.70 0.55
CA LEU A 94 -0.21 -11.12 0.34
C LEU A 94 -1.44 -12.00 0.19
N VAL A 95 -2.49 -11.77 1.01
CA VAL A 95 -3.77 -12.49 0.88
C VAL A 95 -4.46 -12.12 -0.43
N GLY A 96 -4.45 -10.84 -0.81
CA GLY A 96 -5.00 -10.35 -2.07
C GLY A 96 -4.27 -10.98 -3.27
N LEU A 97 -2.94 -10.96 -3.28
CA LEU A 97 -2.11 -11.57 -4.31
C LEU A 97 -2.41 -13.07 -4.45
N SER A 98 -2.47 -13.80 -3.34
CA SER A 98 -2.80 -15.23 -3.34
C SER A 98 -4.17 -15.52 -3.96
N ARG A 99 -5.15 -14.63 -3.74
CA ARG A 99 -6.49 -14.75 -4.35
C ARG A 99 -6.47 -14.46 -5.84
N VAL A 100 -5.82 -13.37 -6.24
CA VAL A 100 -5.67 -12.99 -7.65
C VAL A 100 -4.98 -14.12 -8.41
N LEU A 101 -3.90 -14.69 -7.87
CA LEU A 101 -3.17 -15.79 -8.48
C LEU A 101 -3.93 -17.12 -8.48
N GLY A 102 -4.80 -17.38 -7.50
CA GLY A 102 -5.58 -18.62 -7.39
C GLY A 102 -6.86 -18.69 -8.23
N THR A 103 -7.34 -17.59 -8.82
CA THR A 103 -8.66 -17.54 -9.46
C THR A 103 -8.65 -18.04 -10.90
N ARG A 104 -9.23 -19.22 -11.20
CA ARG A 104 -9.17 -19.83 -12.54
C ARG A 104 -9.83 -19.03 -13.69
N ARG A 105 -10.80 -18.17 -13.40
CA ARG A 105 -11.44 -17.30 -14.42
C ARG A 105 -11.11 -15.84 -14.14
N ILE A 106 -10.62 -15.12 -15.16
CA ILE A 106 -10.52 -13.66 -15.05
C ILE A 106 -11.93 -13.10 -15.09
N THR A 107 -12.33 -12.46 -14.01
CA THR A 107 -13.54 -11.62 -13.97
C THR A 107 -13.11 -10.19 -13.69
N THR A 108 -14.00 -9.22 -13.86
CA THR A 108 -13.73 -7.81 -13.51
C THR A 108 -13.32 -7.67 -12.04
N ASP A 109 -13.84 -8.52 -11.15
CA ASP A 109 -13.46 -8.54 -9.73
C ASP A 109 -12.00 -8.94 -9.52
N THR A 110 -11.47 -9.85 -10.35
CA THR A 110 -10.05 -10.25 -10.34
C THR A 110 -9.16 -9.09 -10.75
N ILE A 111 -9.57 -8.28 -11.73
CA ILE A 111 -8.83 -7.10 -12.19
C ILE A 111 -8.82 -6.04 -11.08
N TYR A 112 -9.97 -5.73 -10.49
CA TYR A 112 -10.01 -4.78 -9.37
C TYR A 112 -9.19 -5.26 -8.17
N GLY A 113 -9.19 -6.56 -7.89
CA GLY A 113 -8.33 -7.15 -6.86
C GLY A 113 -6.85 -6.98 -7.16
N ALA A 114 -6.44 -7.23 -8.40
CA ALA A 114 -5.05 -7.05 -8.83
C ALA A 114 -4.60 -5.58 -8.75
N VAL A 115 -5.41 -4.63 -9.23
CA VAL A 115 -5.05 -3.21 -9.11
C VAL A 115 -4.97 -2.80 -7.64
N SER A 116 -5.91 -3.26 -6.81
CA SER A 116 -5.90 -2.95 -5.37
C SER A 116 -4.65 -3.47 -4.66
N VAL A 117 -4.19 -4.68 -5.00
CA VAL A 117 -2.95 -5.25 -4.44
C VAL A 117 -1.73 -4.41 -4.82
N TYR A 118 -1.65 -3.93 -6.07
CA TYR A 118 -0.56 -3.05 -6.50
C TYR A 118 -0.53 -1.75 -5.71
N LEU A 119 -1.69 -1.11 -5.55
CA LEU A 119 -1.81 0.13 -4.78
C LEU A 119 -1.51 -0.08 -3.28
N LEU A 120 -1.96 -1.20 -2.70
CA LEU A 120 -1.63 -1.58 -1.31
C LEU A 120 -0.14 -1.84 -1.13
N MET A 121 0.52 -2.41 -2.13
CA MET A 121 1.97 -2.62 -2.08
C MET A 121 2.71 -1.28 -1.97
N GLY A 122 2.31 -0.25 -2.73
CA GLY A 122 2.85 1.10 -2.58
C GLY A 122 2.64 1.68 -1.18
N LEU A 123 1.44 1.55 -0.62
CA LEU A 123 1.19 1.99 0.76
C LEU A 123 2.03 1.21 1.80
N THR A 124 2.28 -0.08 1.56
CA THR A 124 3.11 -0.91 2.42
C THR A 124 4.55 -0.38 2.45
N TRP A 125 5.14 -0.12 1.28
CA TRP A 125 6.50 0.42 1.19
C TRP A 125 6.59 1.84 1.74
N ALA A 126 5.59 2.70 1.45
CA ALA A 126 5.51 4.04 2.03
C ALA A 126 5.52 4.01 3.58
N THR A 127 4.77 3.09 4.20
CA THR A 127 4.79 2.90 5.66
C THR A 127 6.13 2.38 6.17
N ALA A 128 6.81 1.52 5.41
CA ALA A 128 8.14 1.03 5.76
C ALA A 128 9.18 2.16 5.72
N TYR A 129 9.13 3.04 4.71
CA TYR A 129 10.01 4.20 4.62
C TYR A 129 9.78 5.20 5.75
N ASN A 130 8.52 5.48 6.06
CA ASN A 130 8.17 6.34 7.18
C ASN A 130 8.67 5.77 8.52
N LEU A 131 8.58 4.45 8.71
CA LEU A 131 9.10 3.79 9.91
C LEU A 131 10.63 3.89 9.99
N VAL A 132 11.35 3.67 8.89
CA VAL A 132 12.81 3.78 8.86
C VAL A 132 13.27 5.20 9.16
N GLU A 133 12.66 6.22 8.53
CA GLU A 133 12.99 7.62 8.82
C GLU A 133 12.64 8.00 10.27
N GLY A 134 11.58 7.42 10.84
CA GLY A 134 11.20 7.63 12.24
C GLY A 134 12.17 7.00 13.26
N ILE A 135 12.80 5.87 12.91
CA ILE A 135 13.78 5.19 13.78
C ILE A 135 15.17 5.80 13.61
N THR A 136 15.55 6.08 12.37
CA THR A 136 16.87 6.63 12.00
C THR A 136 16.65 7.89 11.17
N PRO A 137 16.50 9.06 11.81
CA PRO A 137 16.34 10.34 11.10
C PRO A 137 17.53 10.61 10.16
N GLY A 138 17.24 11.11 8.95
CA GLY A 138 18.25 11.32 7.91
C GLY A 138 18.51 10.08 7.04
N SER A 139 17.61 9.10 7.08
CA SER A 139 17.64 7.94 6.19
C SER A 139 17.34 8.31 4.73
N PHE A 140 16.62 9.42 4.52
CA PHE A 140 16.29 9.99 3.21
C PHE A 140 16.82 11.43 3.04
N SER A 141 17.04 11.84 1.79
CA SER A 141 17.40 13.21 1.41
C SER A 141 16.44 13.73 0.36
N ALA A 142 15.98 14.98 0.51
CA ALA A 142 15.09 15.67 -0.41
C ALA A 142 15.75 16.95 -0.92
N GLU A 143 15.71 17.19 -2.23
CA GLU A 143 16.32 18.38 -2.85
C GLU A 143 15.72 19.69 -2.33
N SER A 144 14.43 19.69 -2.04
CA SER A 144 13.69 20.85 -1.53
C SER A 144 14.03 21.22 -0.07
N GLY A 145 14.74 20.37 0.66
CA GLY A 145 15.02 20.54 2.09
C GLY A 145 13.76 20.49 2.98
N ALA A 146 12.60 20.15 2.42
CA ALA A 146 11.36 20.01 3.16
C ALA A 146 11.37 18.74 4.04
N GLY A 147 10.75 18.81 5.21
CA GLY A 147 10.65 17.66 6.11
C GLY A 147 9.90 16.48 5.48
N PHE A 148 10.35 15.27 5.78
CA PHE A 148 9.68 14.05 5.30
C PHE A 148 8.38 13.82 6.04
N THR A 149 7.28 13.95 5.31
CA THR A 149 5.95 13.61 5.80
C THR A 149 5.51 12.27 5.22
N PHE A 150 4.56 11.58 5.86
CA PHE A 150 3.98 10.35 5.31
C PHE A 150 3.55 10.49 3.84
N PRO A 151 2.96 11.62 3.42
CA PRO A 151 2.76 11.93 2.03
C PRO A 151 4.00 11.75 1.12
N ALA A 152 5.12 12.37 1.46
CA ALA A 152 6.34 12.30 0.65
C ALA A 152 6.79 10.85 0.39
N PHE A 153 6.60 9.96 1.37
CA PHE A 153 6.91 8.53 1.23
C PHE A 153 5.93 7.76 0.35
N ILE A 154 4.65 8.15 0.30
CA ILE A 154 3.70 7.61 -0.68
C ILE A 154 4.19 7.96 -2.07
N TYR A 155 4.50 9.24 -2.32
CA TYR A 155 5.02 9.70 -3.60
C TYR A 155 6.29 8.93 -4.00
N PHE A 156 7.30 8.89 -3.12
CA PHE A 156 8.55 8.16 -3.36
C PHE A 156 8.32 6.68 -3.67
N SER A 157 7.44 6.01 -2.92
CA SER A 157 7.10 4.59 -3.15
C SER A 157 6.48 4.36 -4.53
N PHE A 158 5.51 5.18 -4.94
CA PHE A 158 4.89 5.01 -6.26
C PHE A 158 5.84 5.36 -7.41
N VAL A 159 6.74 6.34 -7.22
CA VAL A 159 7.81 6.67 -8.18
C VAL A 159 8.79 5.51 -8.32
N THR A 160 9.18 4.88 -7.22
CA THR A 160 10.08 3.70 -7.20
C THR A 160 9.41 2.47 -7.81
N LEU A 161 8.15 2.17 -7.43
CA LEU A 161 7.38 1.05 -7.99
C LEU A 161 7.17 1.18 -9.50
N ALA A 162 6.91 2.40 -9.97
CA ALA A 162 6.78 2.69 -11.39
C ALA A 162 8.14 2.82 -12.10
N THR A 163 9.26 2.65 -11.39
CA THR A 163 10.64 2.76 -11.92
C THR A 163 10.95 4.13 -12.56
N LEU A 164 10.28 5.19 -12.10
CA LEU A 164 10.44 6.56 -12.62
C LEU A 164 11.72 7.22 -12.12
N GLY A 165 12.00 7.10 -10.82
CA GLY A 165 13.26 7.54 -10.21
C GLY A 165 13.60 9.01 -10.46
N TYR A 166 12.66 9.94 -10.25
CA TYR A 166 12.87 11.37 -10.53
C TYR A 166 14.06 12.00 -9.78
N GLY A 167 14.47 11.42 -8.64
CA GLY A 167 15.66 11.83 -7.91
C GLY A 167 15.45 12.99 -6.93
N ASP A 168 14.21 13.46 -6.77
CA ASP A 168 13.81 14.52 -5.85
C ASP A 168 13.81 14.05 -4.38
N ILE A 169 13.53 12.77 -4.14
CA ILE A 169 13.72 12.07 -2.87
C ILE A 169 14.66 10.88 -3.11
N THR A 170 15.71 10.74 -2.30
CA THR A 170 16.71 9.68 -2.43
C THR A 170 17.01 8.98 -1.11
N PRO A 171 17.18 7.64 -1.09
CA PRO A 171 17.61 6.91 0.09
C PRO A 171 19.12 7.08 0.31
N VAL A 172 19.49 7.54 1.50
CA VAL A 172 20.90 7.83 1.88
C VAL A 172 21.51 6.66 2.63
N THR A 173 20.79 6.12 3.60
CA THR A 173 21.25 5.01 4.45
C THR A 173 21.15 3.65 3.74
N ASP A 174 22.00 2.71 4.14
CA ASP A 174 22.02 1.36 3.56
C ASP A 174 20.69 0.61 3.75
N GLN A 175 20.02 0.83 4.89
CA GLN A 175 18.70 0.28 5.17
C GLN A 175 17.64 0.81 4.21
N ALA A 176 17.60 2.13 4.00
CA ALA A 176 16.68 2.78 3.06
C ALA A 176 16.94 2.32 1.62
N ARG A 177 18.21 2.18 1.23
CA ARG A 177 18.61 1.67 -0.10
C ARG A 177 18.18 0.22 -0.30
N SER A 178 18.36 -0.63 0.71
CA SER A 178 17.92 -2.02 0.67
C SER A 178 16.40 -2.12 0.49
N LEU A 179 15.62 -1.30 1.20
CA LEU A 179 14.17 -1.26 1.02
C LEU A 179 13.77 -0.81 -0.40
N ALA A 180 14.40 0.25 -0.93
CA ALA A 180 14.15 0.73 -2.29
C ALA A 180 14.46 -0.34 -3.37
N LEU A 181 15.53 -1.11 -3.18
CA LEU A 181 15.85 -2.24 -4.04
C LEU A 181 14.78 -3.33 -3.98
N LEU A 182 14.35 -3.71 -2.78
CA LEU A 182 13.30 -4.72 -2.60
C LEU A 182 11.95 -4.25 -3.17
N GLU A 183 11.61 -2.97 -3.02
CA GLU A 183 10.41 -2.38 -3.60
C GLU A 183 10.43 -2.47 -5.13
N THR A 184 11.54 -2.05 -5.75
CA THR A 184 11.70 -2.06 -7.22
C THR A 184 11.54 -3.48 -7.77
N VAL A 185 12.22 -4.46 -7.17
CA VAL A 185 12.11 -5.87 -7.58
C VAL A 185 10.68 -6.38 -7.38
N SER A 186 10.05 -6.10 -6.23
CA SER A 186 8.68 -6.54 -5.94
C SER A 186 7.67 -5.95 -6.92
N GLY A 187 7.78 -4.66 -7.24
CA GLY A 187 6.94 -3.95 -8.20
C GLY A 187 7.03 -4.55 -9.61
N THR A 188 8.26 -4.74 -10.08
CA THR A 188 8.52 -5.25 -11.43
C THR A 188 8.04 -6.69 -11.59
N LEU A 189 8.35 -7.56 -10.61
CA LEU A 189 7.88 -8.96 -10.60
C LEU A 189 6.36 -9.06 -10.52
N TYR A 190 5.73 -8.19 -9.73
CA TYR A 190 4.27 -8.17 -9.60
C TYR A 190 3.61 -7.92 -10.95
N ILE A 191 4.02 -6.85 -11.66
CA ILE A 191 3.45 -6.50 -12.97
C ILE A 191 3.72 -7.61 -13.99
N ALA A 192 4.94 -8.14 -14.05
CA ALA A 192 5.31 -9.19 -14.98
C ALA A 192 4.47 -10.47 -14.78
N VAL A 193 4.36 -10.96 -13.55
CA VAL A 193 3.56 -12.15 -13.22
C VAL A 193 2.09 -11.91 -13.49
N LEU A 194 1.56 -10.73 -13.16
CA LEU A 194 0.16 -10.40 -13.38
C LEU A 194 -0.19 -10.40 -14.87
N ILE A 195 0.61 -9.74 -15.70
CA ILE A 195 0.41 -9.68 -17.16
C ILE A 195 0.52 -11.09 -17.75
N ALA A 196 1.58 -11.84 -17.42
CA ALA A 196 1.76 -13.21 -17.91
C ALA A 196 0.56 -14.10 -17.60
N ARG A 197 0.01 -13.98 -16.39
CA ARG A 197 -1.19 -14.69 -15.98
C ARG A 197 -2.42 -14.26 -16.79
N LEU A 198 -2.64 -12.95 -16.93
CA LEU A 198 -3.79 -12.42 -17.65
C LEU A 198 -3.79 -12.92 -19.10
N VAL A 199 -2.64 -12.86 -19.77
CA VAL A 199 -2.46 -13.36 -21.14
C VAL A 199 -2.65 -14.86 -21.21
N ALA A 200 -2.06 -15.65 -20.32
CA ALA A 200 -2.20 -17.11 -20.32
C ALA A 200 -3.68 -17.56 -20.21
N THR A 201 -4.46 -16.89 -19.36
CA THR A 201 -5.90 -17.20 -19.21
C THR A 201 -6.78 -16.61 -20.32
N ALA A 202 -6.32 -15.57 -21.03
CA ALA A 202 -7.03 -15.00 -22.18
C ALA A 202 -6.77 -15.79 -23.47
N GLY A 203 -5.53 -16.23 -23.69
CA GLY A 203 -5.12 -17.02 -24.87
C GLY A 203 -5.78 -18.39 -24.96
N TRP A 204 -6.25 -18.94 -23.84
CA TRP A 204 -7.06 -20.15 -23.82
C TRP A 204 -8.47 -19.99 -24.42
N ARG A 205 -8.94 -18.76 -24.69
CA ARG A 205 -10.31 -18.51 -25.16
C ARG A 205 -10.42 -18.43 -26.68
N THR A 206 -9.32 -18.29 -27.42
CA THR A 206 -9.34 -18.26 -28.89
C THR A 206 -9.39 -19.64 -29.52
N ASP A 207 -8.88 -20.67 -28.83
CA ASP A 207 -8.77 -22.01 -29.43
C ASP A 207 -10.04 -22.86 -29.26
N ALA A 208 -11.03 -22.40 -28.47
CA ALA A 208 -12.24 -23.17 -28.15
C ALA A 208 -13.49 -22.75 -28.96
N THR A 209 -13.36 -21.81 -29.90
CA THR A 209 -14.48 -21.33 -30.74
C THR A 209 -14.33 -21.67 -32.22
N ASP A 210 -13.26 -22.35 -32.62
CA ASP A 210 -12.93 -22.63 -34.02
C ASP A 210 -13.02 -24.15 -34.39
N GLU A 211 -13.70 -24.97 -33.59
CA GLU A 211 -14.08 -26.35 -33.93
C GLU A 211 -15.61 -26.54 -33.90
#